data_AF-A0A7K2N068-F1
#
_entry.id   AF-A0A7K2N068-F1
#
_cell.length_a   1.000
_cell.length_b   1.000
_cell.length_c   1.000
_cell.angle_alpha   90.00
_cell.angle_beta   90.00
_cell.angle_gamma   90.00
#
_symmetry.space_group_name_H-M   'P 1'
#
loop_
_entity.id
_entity.type
_entity.pdbx_description
1 polymer ?
#
loop_
_entity_poly.entity_id
_entity_poly.type
_entity_poly.pdbx_seq_one_letter_code
_entity_poly.pdbx_strand_id
1 'polypeptide(L)'
;MTPPAPGSPSLADRLEGRLIVSCQAPPGDPMRHTDTLVRMTLAARSGGAAAVRVNDPEVVAATVAAVDLPVIGLWKDGDSGVFITPTVRHALALVEAGAAVVAA
;
A
#
# COMPACT_ATOMS: atom_id res chain seq x y z
N MET A 1 -20.64 -2.07 -1.17
CA MET A 1 -19.79 -0.97 -1.66
C MET A 1 -20.61 -0.21 -2.69
N THR A 2 -21.08 1.00 -2.36
CA THR A 2 -21.87 1.82 -3.30
C THR A 2 -20.94 2.28 -4.42
N PRO A 3 -21.28 2.07 -5.70
CA PRO A 3 -20.45 2.55 -6.80
C PRO A 3 -20.35 4.08 -6.74
N PRO A 4 -19.20 4.67 -7.13
CA PRO A 4 -19.05 6.11 -7.17
C PRO A 4 -20.08 6.74 -8.12
N ALA A 5 -20.55 7.94 -7.76
CA ALA A 5 -21.49 8.69 -8.61
C ALA A 5 -20.88 8.97 -9.99
N PRO A 6 -21.67 8.94 -11.07
CA PRO A 6 -21.18 9.23 -12.42
C PRO A 6 -20.55 10.64 -12.46
N GLY A 7 -19.29 10.73 -12.87
CA GLY A 7 -18.53 11.98 -12.99
C GLY A 7 -17.51 12.30 -11.89
N SER A 8 -17.39 11.47 -10.84
CA SER A 8 -16.28 11.64 -9.87
C SER A 8 -14.96 11.08 -10.43
N PRO A 9 -13.82 11.77 -10.25
CA PRO A 9 -12.54 11.30 -10.76
C PRO A 9 -12.20 9.92 -10.20
N SER A 10 -11.76 9.04 -11.08
CA SER A 10 -11.32 7.70 -10.74
C SER A 10 -10.10 7.74 -9.81
N LEU A 11 -9.70 6.60 -9.25
CA LEU A 11 -8.43 6.56 -8.55
C LEU A 11 -7.26 6.81 -9.51
N ALA A 12 -7.33 6.31 -10.75
CA ALA A 12 -6.30 6.53 -11.75
C ALA A 12 -6.15 8.02 -12.09
N ASP A 13 -7.26 8.73 -12.29
CA ASP A 13 -7.26 10.18 -12.58
C ASP A 13 -6.60 10.98 -11.45
N ARG A 14 -6.76 10.53 -10.20
CA ARG A 14 -6.13 11.15 -9.02
C ARG A 14 -4.63 10.89 -8.90
N LEU A 15 -4.13 9.85 -9.57
CA LEU A 15 -2.73 9.41 -9.52
C LEU A 15 -1.94 9.84 -10.76
N GLU A 16 -2.60 10.18 -11.86
CA GLU A 16 -1.96 10.56 -13.12
C GLU A 16 -0.98 11.74 -12.95
N GLY A 17 0.26 11.54 -13.41
CA GLY A 17 1.32 12.55 -13.30
C GLY A 17 1.85 12.80 -11.88
N ARG A 18 1.45 11.98 -10.88
CA ARG A 18 1.86 12.17 -9.48
C ARG A 18 2.77 11.05 -8.97
N LEU A 19 3.51 11.36 -7.90
CA LEU A 19 4.44 10.43 -7.27
C LEU A 19 3.73 9.46 -6.32
N ILE A 20 3.99 8.16 -6.48
CA ILE A 20 3.66 7.10 -5.54
C ILE A 20 4.95 6.67 -4.84
N VAL A 21 4.98 6.70 -3.50
CA VAL A 21 6.18 6.33 -2.74
C VAL A 21 6.04 4.93 -2.17
N SER A 22 7.00 4.05 -2.46
CA SER A 22 7.05 2.69 -1.93
C SER A 22 7.85 2.65 -0.62
N CYS A 23 7.17 2.56 0.52
CA CYS A 23 7.78 2.50 1.86
C CYS A 23 7.92 1.03 2.29
N GLN A 24 9.06 0.41 1.99
CA GLN A 24 9.32 -1.00 2.28
C GLN A 24 10.76 -1.19 2.76
N ALA A 25 10.96 -2.19 3.61
CA ALA A 25 12.27 -2.62 4.08
C ALA A 25 12.39 -4.16 3.92
N PRO A 26 13.47 -4.69 3.30
CA PRO A 26 13.63 -6.13 3.10
C PRO A 26 13.88 -6.87 4.43
N PRO A 27 13.74 -8.21 4.48
CA PRO A 27 14.12 -9.00 5.65
C PRO A 27 15.56 -8.70 6.10
N GLY A 28 15.74 -8.51 7.41
CA GLY A 28 17.05 -8.17 8.01
C GLY A 28 17.41 -6.68 7.97
N ASP A 29 16.62 -5.84 7.29
CA ASP A 29 16.83 -4.39 7.29
C ASP A 29 16.43 -3.78 8.66
N PRO A 30 17.26 -2.90 9.25
CA PRO A 30 16.96 -2.26 10.54
C PRO A 30 15.69 -1.41 10.53
N MET A 31 15.20 -0.99 9.36
CA MET A 31 13.96 -0.24 9.23
C MET A 31 12.72 -1.13 9.18
N ARG A 32 12.86 -2.47 9.19
CA ARG A 32 11.75 -3.43 9.08
C ARG A 32 10.96 -3.57 10.38
N HIS A 33 10.38 -2.47 10.82
CA HIS A 33 9.42 -2.40 11.91
C HIS A 33 8.19 -1.65 11.43
N THR A 34 7.00 -2.15 11.76
CA THR A 34 5.71 -1.59 11.31
C THR A 34 5.61 -0.10 11.60
N ASP A 35 5.95 0.32 12.82
CA ASP A 35 5.92 1.73 13.23
C ASP A 35 6.93 2.60 12.48
N THR A 36 8.12 2.08 12.17
CA THR A 36 9.12 2.77 11.34
C THR A 36 8.63 2.95 9.90
N LEU A 37 8.05 1.91 9.30
CA LEU A 37 7.48 2.01 7.96
C LEU A 37 6.30 2.98 7.92
N VAL A 38 5.47 3.03 8.96
CA VAL A 38 4.41 4.04 9.11
C VAL A 38 4.99 5.46 9.24
N ARG A 39 6.09 5.65 9.97
CA ARG A 39 6.78 6.95 10.00
C ARG A 39 7.31 7.35 8.61
N MET A 40 7.79 6.40 7.82
CA MET A 40 8.20 6.67 6.43
C MET A 40 7.01 7.07 5.54
N THR A 41 5.85 6.42 5.69
CA THR A 41 4.64 6.76 4.89
C THR A 41 4.11 8.15 5.27
N LEU A 42 4.14 8.52 6.55
CA LEU A 42 3.83 9.88 7.02
C LEU A 42 4.80 10.93 6.46
N ALA A 43 6.09 10.60 6.37
CA ALA A 43 7.09 11.47 5.74
C ALA A 43 6.81 11.62 4.23
N ALA A 44 6.51 10.52 3.54
CA ALA A 44 6.14 10.53 2.12
C ALA A 44 4.89 11.37 1.85
N ARG A 45 3.85 11.22 2.69
CA ARG A 45 2.65 12.06 2.67
C ARG A 45 3.01 13.55 2.81
N SER A 46 3.83 13.87 3.81
CA SER A 46 4.26 15.26 4.07
C SER A 46 5.08 15.83 2.92
N GLY A 47 5.81 14.98 2.19
CA GLY A 47 6.53 15.32 0.96
C GLY A 47 5.66 15.45 -0.30
N GLY A 48 4.34 15.26 -0.19
CA GLY A 48 3.41 15.45 -1.30
C GLY A 48 3.14 14.20 -2.14
N ALA A 49 3.44 12.99 -1.63
CA ALA A 49 3.06 11.75 -2.28
C ALA A 49 1.54 11.69 -2.52
N ALA A 50 1.12 11.18 -3.68
CA ALA A 50 -0.29 11.01 -4.02
C ALA A 50 -0.86 9.67 -3.55
N ALA A 51 0.01 8.68 -3.34
CA ALA A 51 -0.30 7.39 -2.75
C ALA A 51 0.98 6.78 -2.17
N VAL A 52 0.81 5.74 -1.35
CA VAL A 52 1.92 4.95 -0.81
C VAL A 52 1.77 3.48 -1.14
N ARG A 53 2.88 2.78 -1.33
CA ARG A 53 2.91 1.33 -1.51
C ARG A 53 3.67 0.66 -0.38
N VAL A 54 3.04 -0.28 0.32
CA VAL A 54 3.64 -0.99 1.46
C VAL A 54 3.50 -2.49 1.33
N ASN A 55 4.37 -3.22 2.01
CA ASN A 55 4.42 -4.67 2.01
C ASN A 55 3.92 -5.20 3.36
N ASP A 56 3.21 -6.34 3.33
CA ASP A 56 2.64 -7.09 4.46
C ASP A 56 1.30 -6.53 4.98
N PRO A 57 0.29 -7.38 5.28
CA PRO A 57 -1.04 -6.95 5.72
C PRO A 57 -1.03 -6.08 6.98
N GLU A 58 -0.16 -6.37 7.94
CA GLU A 58 -0.02 -5.59 9.17
C GLU A 58 0.39 -4.13 8.87
N VAL A 59 1.36 -3.94 7.98
CA VAL A 59 1.85 -2.60 7.59
C VAL A 59 0.81 -1.88 6.75
N VAL A 60 0.06 -2.59 5.90
CA VAL A 60 -1.09 -2.02 5.19
C VAL A 60 -2.11 -1.47 6.19
N ALA A 61 -2.59 -2.28 7.12
CA ALA A 61 -3.60 -1.87 8.09
C ALA A 61 -3.13 -0.68 8.94
N ALA A 62 -1.88 -0.72 9.43
CA ALA A 62 -1.29 0.37 10.20
C ALA A 62 -1.14 1.66 9.36
N THR A 63 -0.76 1.55 8.09
CA THR A 63 -0.62 2.70 7.18
C THR A 63 -1.99 3.31 6.86
N VAL A 64 -2.98 2.49 6.54
CA VAL A 64 -4.36 2.93 6.27
C VAL A 64 -4.94 3.70 7.47
N ALA A 65 -4.64 3.27 8.69
CA ALA A 65 -5.06 3.97 9.90
C ALA A 65 -4.32 5.31 10.13
N ALA A 66 -3.14 5.49 9.55
CA ALA A 66 -2.24 6.61 9.82
C ALA A 66 -2.25 7.72 8.75
N VAL A 67 -2.61 7.42 7.50
CA VAL A 67 -2.58 8.38 6.39
C VAL A 67 -3.93 8.53 5.69
N ASP A 68 -4.15 9.70 5.10
CA ASP A 68 -5.31 10.07 4.28
C ASP A 68 -5.10 9.80 2.77
N LEU A 69 -4.02 9.09 2.41
CA LEU A 69 -3.67 8.75 1.04
C LEU A 69 -4.15 7.34 0.66
N PRO A 70 -4.44 7.06 -0.64
CA PRO A 70 -4.61 5.70 -1.12
C PRO A 70 -3.39 4.83 -0.80
N VAL A 71 -3.64 3.67 -0.21
CA VAL A 71 -2.61 2.67 0.10
C VAL A 71 -2.68 1.53 -0.92
N ILE A 72 -1.56 1.29 -1.60
CA ILE A 72 -1.35 0.15 -2.49
C ILE A 72 -0.69 -0.96 -1.65
N GLY A 73 -1.43 -2.01 -1.37
CA GLY A 73 -0.95 -3.17 -0.61
C GLY A 73 -0.34 -4.23 -1.51
N LEU A 74 0.73 -4.87 -1.04
CA LEU A 74 1.23 -6.13 -1.58
C LEU A 74 1.73 -7.01 -0.44
N TRP A 75 1.84 -8.32 -0.69
CA TRP A 75 2.43 -9.24 0.27
C TRP A 75 3.44 -10.14 -0.42
N LYS A 76 4.72 -9.90 -0.15
CA LYS A 76 5.81 -10.74 -0.62
C LYS A 76 5.84 -12.05 0.18
N ASP A 77 5.65 -13.17 -0.52
CA ASP A 77 5.74 -14.52 0.03
C ASP A 77 6.49 -15.41 -0.97
N GLY A 78 7.70 -15.85 -0.60
CA GLY A 78 8.63 -16.61 -1.45
C GLY A 78 9.90 -15.85 -1.87
N ASP A 79 10.90 -16.61 -2.31
CA ASP A 79 12.25 -16.09 -2.62
C ASP A 79 12.58 -16.08 -4.13
N SER A 80 11.76 -16.71 -4.98
CA SER A 80 11.98 -16.78 -6.43
C SER A 80 10.66 -16.97 -7.18
N GLY A 81 10.68 -16.73 -8.50
CA GLY A 81 9.48 -16.87 -9.35
C GLY A 81 8.41 -15.81 -9.06
N VAL A 82 7.15 -16.24 -8.92
CA VAL A 82 6.04 -15.37 -8.53
C VAL A 82 6.01 -15.28 -7.01
N PHE A 83 6.42 -14.13 -6.46
CA PHE A 83 6.49 -13.91 -5.01
C PHE A 83 5.76 -12.66 -4.52
N ILE A 84 5.31 -11.76 -5.42
CA ILE A 84 4.51 -10.59 -5.03
C ILE A 84 3.03 -11.00 -5.06
N THR A 85 2.41 -11.06 -3.88
CA THR A 85 0.99 -11.40 -3.66
C THR A 85 0.59 -12.67 -4.43
N PRO A 86 1.27 -13.81 -4.21
CA PRO A 86 1.23 -14.94 -5.14
C PRO A 86 -0.10 -15.70 -5.18
N THR A 87 -1.02 -15.46 -4.25
CA THR A 87 -2.29 -16.19 -4.18
C THR A 87 -3.47 -15.28 -3.86
N VAL A 88 -4.68 -15.74 -4.17
CA VAL A 88 -5.93 -15.05 -3.80
C VAL A 88 -6.02 -14.80 -2.29
N ARG A 89 -5.51 -15.72 -1.45
CA ARG A 89 -5.44 -15.52 0.01
C ARG A 89 -4.64 -14.26 0.36
N HIS A 90 -3.51 -14.04 -0.30
CA HIS A 90 -2.69 -12.85 -0.09
C HIS A 90 -3.45 -11.58 -0.48
N ALA A 91 -4.10 -11.61 -1.65
CA ALA A 91 -4.88 -10.48 -2.13
C ALA A 91 -6.04 -10.12 -1.18
N LEU A 92 -6.80 -11.12 -0.72
CA LEU A 92 -7.91 -10.92 0.22
C LEU A 92 -7.45 -10.35 1.56
N ALA A 93 -6.31 -10.83 2.10
CA ALA A 93 -5.75 -10.29 3.34
C ALA A 93 -5.40 -8.80 3.22
N LEU A 94 -4.95 -8.35 2.05
CA LEU A 94 -4.65 -6.93 1.79
C LEU A 94 -5.93 -6.08 1.65
N VAL A 95 -6.99 -6.65 1.06
CA VAL A 95 -8.32 -6.01 1.01
C VAL A 95 -8.89 -5.86 2.41
N GLU A 96 -8.82 -6.90 3.24
CA GLU A 96 -9.25 -6.89 4.64
C GLU A 96 -8.45 -5.88 5.48
N ALA A 97 -7.16 -5.72 5.19
CA ALA A 97 -6.30 -4.70 5.79
C ALA A 97 -6.63 -3.26 5.32
N GLY A 98 -7.53 -3.09 4.35
CA GLY A 98 -8.00 -1.78 3.89
C GLY A 98 -7.24 -1.19 2.71
N ALA A 99 -6.47 -1.98 1.97
CA ALA A 99 -5.79 -1.49 0.77
C ALA A 99 -6.80 -0.95 -0.26
N ALA A 100 -6.51 0.24 -0.82
CA ALA A 100 -7.30 0.82 -1.91
C ALA A 100 -7.02 0.11 -3.25
N VAL A 101 -5.80 -0.42 -3.41
CA VAL A 101 -5.35 -1.21 -4.55
C VAL A 101 -4.50 -2.36 -4.04
N VAL A 102 -4.68 -3.55 -4.61
CA VAL A 102 -3.79 -4.70 -4.41
C VAL A 102 -2.88 -4.85 -5.62
N ALA A 103 -1.57 -4.90 -5.40
CA ALA A 103 -0.62 -5.30 -6.44
C ALA A 103 -0.38 -6.81 -6.33
N ALA A 104 -0.56 -7.52 -7.44
CA ALA A 104 -0.42 -8.98 -7.57
C ALA A 104 0.08 -9.34 -8.98
#